data_AF-A0A3R7Q2L2-F1
#
_entry.id   AF-A0A3R7Q2L2-F1
#
_cell.length_a   1.000
_cell.length_b   1.000
_cell.length_c   1.000
_cell.angle_alpha   90.00
_cell.angle_beta   90.00
_cell.angle_gamma   90.00
#
_symmetry.space_group_name_H-M   'P 1'
#
loop_
_entity.id
_entity.type
_entity.pdbx_description
1 polymer ?
#
loop_
_entity_poly.entity_id
_entity_poly.type
_entity_poly.pdbx_seq_one_letter_code
_entity_poly.pdbx_strand_id
1 'polypeptide(L)'
;MFAKLPSLTSERVLTALLKMDMNSKELFSVIGDCGVTNAKMKYLLTQKFLITRHLPCTQSVPTIVNYLALADPTNELLKASFCHLLEVWCDKSIMTHSSFEHHTFITKGLMACLSHFNPEDVEACKHETIQKLLHGMANHLDNPSQEMKVLGMVVGEELTKVLHSGGPSLKFEYEDDDLTFELKALACKEGEESCLEVAPSGCDSNGTSLFEDFEAELYIIGILKKGSHERLESKNVCRDSHLQKSKEDTKNCLVKVIMEDHSKNTEAKAELDSDDDEFEPYDMSNDTCQSKVKEPAYAQEVLEYIIDGEVDKVEAALRVCERIVQQDMKEQDSELAVEMTKVLLHLDNKYNLEDFDVSRARSLCALTASHPRECAFYLGGEFFERNYTMKQRKDILHTLGQAAIELSGESPQSNSLKSCQLRRALQPNVMKEAAGFFFFPLVRGVTESRPHLDLLDADRHLLCDLLRTLGLFVRVTGQSEITTKMAGCLLELTWSLRVQNDPEIRGACLEGLSSALEAVPDTVLLSLVPGEMMELRQWLAVTLQQDRDRRCQLLAAKLALRLDRCFADMIGLPKSS
;
A
#
# COMPACT_ATOMS: atom_id res chain seq x y z
N MET A 1 -3.37 -27.44 -33.28
CA MET A 1 -3.75 -26.09 -33.79
C MET A 1 -2.51 -25.23 -34.10
N PHE A 2 -1.54 -25.16 -33.19
CA PHE A 2 -0.34 -24.30 -33.30
C PHE A 2 0.67 -24.67 -34.40
N ALA A 3 0.77 -25.94 -34.81
CA ALA A 3 1.72 -26.37 -35.84
C ALA A 3 1.50 -25.74 -37.24
N LYS A 4 0.31 -25.21 -37.51
CA LYS A 4 -0.06 -24.59 -38.80
C LYS A 4 -0.07 -23.06 -38.79
N LEU A 5 0.25 -22.41 -37.67
CA LEU A 5 0.23 -20.95 -37.56
C LEU A 5 1.48 -20.30 -38.20
N PRO A 6 1.35 -19.11 -38.82
CA PRO A 6 2.49 -18.31 -39.25
C PRO A 6 3.40 -17.90 -38.06
N SER A 7 4.71 -17.75 -38.29
CA SER A 7 5.71 -17.50 -37.24
C SER A 7 5.41 -16.25 -36.40
N LEU A 8 5.04 -15.15 -37.05
CA LEU A 8 4.67 -13.90 -36.37
C LEU A 8 3.40 -14.07 -35.52
N THR A 9 2.45 -14.89 -35.98
CA THR A 9 1.21 -15.17 -35.25
C THR A 9 1.48 -16.03 -34.03
N SER A 10 2.31 -17.08 -34.15
CA SER A 10 2.74 -17.92 -33.03
C SER A 10 3.45 -17.10 -31.95
N GLU A 11 4.33 -16.18 -32.35
CA GLU A 11 5.00 -15.29 -31.40
C GLU A 11 4.03 -14.34 -30.69
N ARG A 12 3.10 -13.71 -31.43
CA ARG A 12 2.13 -12.78 -30.83
C ARG A 12 1.19 -13.48 -29.86
N VAL A 13 0.73 -14.68 -30.21
CA VAL A 13 -0.12 -15.49 -29.34
C VAL A 13 0.66 -15.92 -28.10
N LEU A 14 1.88 -16.43 -28.24
CA LEU A 14 2.69 -16.84 -27.10
C LEU A 14 3.08 -15.65 -26.20
N THR A 15 3.37 -14.49 -26.79
CA THR A 15 3.57 -13.23 -26.03
C THR A 15 2.33 -12.84 -25.25
N ALA A 16 1.13 -13.01 -25.82
CA ALA A 16 -0.12 -12.71 -25.13
C ALA A 16 -0.36 -13.70 -23.98
N LEU A 17 -0.19 -15.00 -24.23
CA LEU A 17 -0.36 -16.05 -23.22
C LEU A 17 0.61 -15.87 -22.04
N LEU A 18 1.88 -15.54 -22.31
CA LEU A 18 2.88 -15.29 -21.26
C LEU A 18 2.66 -13.96 -20.51
N LYS A 19 1.79 -13.08 -21.01
CA LYS A 19 1.37 -11.84 -20.32
C LYS A 19 0.06 -11.99 -19.53
N MET A 20 -0.59 -13.16 -19.62
CA MET A 20 -1.84 -13.47 -18.92
C MET A 20 -1.61 -14.19 -17.58
N ASP A 21 -0.38 -14.12 -17.03
CA ASP A 21 0.04 -14.73 -15.76
C ASP A 21 -0.39 -16.21 -15.60
N MET A 22 -0.40 -16.96 -16.70
CA MET A 22 -0.77 -18.38 -16.70
C MET A 22 0.31 -19.23 -16.01
N ASN A 23 -0.10 -20.28 -15.31
CA ASN A 23 0.83 -21.28 -14.79
C ASN A 23 1.28 -22.27 -15.88
N SER A 24 2.32 -23.06 -15.61
CA SER A 24 2.90 -24.00 -16.59
C SER A 24 1.93 -25.10 -17.06
N LYS A 25 0.99 -25.51 -16.21
CA LYS A 25 -0.04 -26.52 -16.54
C LYS A 25 -1.10 -25.95 -17.48
N GLU A 26 -1.48 -24.68 -17.28
CA GLU A 26 -2.36 -23.93 -18.19
C GLU A 26 -1.66 -23.67 -19.52
N LEU A 27 -0.39 -23.29 -19.51
CA LEU A 27 0.36 -23.16 -20.75
C LEU A 27 0.41 -24.51 -21.50
N PHE A 28 0.68 -25.61 -20.79
CA PHE A 28 0.64 -26.95 -21.37
C PHE A 28 -0.74 -27.35 -21.88
N SER A 29 -1.83 -26.97 -21.22
CA SER A 29 -3.19 -27.28 -21.72
C SER A 29 -3.51 -26.55 -23.03
N VAL A 30 -2.97 -25.34 -23.22
CA VAL A 30 -3.21 -24.51 -24.41
C VAL A 30 -2.33 -24.92 -25.59
N ILE A 31 -1.01 -25.05 -25.38
CA ILE A 31 -0.06 -25.34 -26.47
C ILE A 31 0.36 -26.82 -26.54
N GLY A 32 0.00 -27.65 -25.57
CA GLY A 32 0.35 -29.07 -25.54
C GLY A 32 1.85 -29.30 -25.53
N ASP A 33 2.28 -30.35 -26.23
CA ASP A 33 3.69 -30.70 -26.48
C ASP A 33 4.35 -29.86 -27.60
N CYS A 34 3.62 -28.89 -28.19
CA CYS A 34 4.12 -28.14 -29.34
C CYS A 34 5.41 -27.37 -29.03
N GLY A 35 5.65 -26.95 -27.79
CA GLY A 35 6.88 -26.29 -27.38
C GLY A 35 8.13 -27.17 -27.47
N VAL A 36 7.97 -28.49 -27.52
CA VAL A 36 9.05 -29.48 -27.62
C VAL A 36 9.10 -30.08 -29.03
N THR A 37 7.95 -30.36 -29.63
CA THR A 37 7.84 -31.04 -30.93
C THR A 37 7.96 -30.11 -32.14
N ASN A 38 7.55 -28.85 -32.01
CA ASN A 38 7.60 -27.88 -33.11
C ASN A 38 8.85 -27.01 -33.03
N ALA A 39 9.72 -27.10 -34.04
CA ALA A 39 10.99 -26.35 -34.09
C ALA A 39 10.82 -24.83 -33.90
N LYS A 40 9.69 -24.23 -34.35
CA LYS A 40 9.42 -22.80 -34.18
C LYS A 40 9.06 -22.45 -32.74
N MET A 41 8.18 -23.23 -32.12
CA MET A 41 7.77 -23.01 -30.73
C MET A 41 8.93 -23.28 -29.78
N LYS A 42 9.72 -24.33 -30.06
CA LYS A 42 10.97 -24.62 -29.37
C LYS A 42 11.91 -23.41 -29.40
N TYR A 43 12.19 -22.85 -30.57
CA TYR A 43 13.01 -21.63 -30.68
C TYR A 43 12.41 -20.44 -29.91
N LEU A 44 11.10 -20.22 -30.00
CA LEU A 44 10.46 -19.11 -29.30
C LEU A 44 10.63 -19.23 -27.78
N LEU A 45 10.41 -20.42 -27.21
CA LEU A 45 10.49 -20.65 -25.78
C LEU A 45 11.94 -20.70 -25.27
N THR A 46 12.84 -21.40 -25.96
CA THR A 46 14.21 -21.62 -25.45
C THR A 46 15.19 -20.50 -25.78
N GLN A 47 14.94 -19.75 -26.87
CA GLN A 47 15.86 -18.71 -27.35
C GLN A 47 15.22 -17.32 -27.24
N LYS A 48 14.06 -17.12 -27.88
CA LYS A 48 13.50 -15.77 -27.98
C LYS A 48 12.99 -15.24 -26.63
N PHE A 49 12.20 -16.03 -25.90
CA PHE A 49 11.55 -15.61 -24.65
C PHE A 49 12.32 -15.98 -23.38
N LEU A 50 13.40 -16.77 -23.45
CA LEU A 50 14.28 -16.98 -22.30
C LEU A 50 15.56 -16.14 -22.37
N ILE A 51 15.97 -15.70 -23.56
CA ILE A 51 17.30 -15.09 -23.76
C ILE A 51 17.19 -13.74 -24.47
N THR A 52 16.61 -13.69 -25.67
CA THR A 52 16.70 -12.47 -26.50
C THR A 52 15.73 -11.36 -26.11
N ARG A 53 14.52 -11.70 -25.64
CA ARG A 53 13.44 -10.73 -25.43
C ARG A 53 13.01 -10.72 -23.97
N HIS A 54 13.37 -9.65 -23.28
CA HIS A 54 12.84 -9.35 -21.96
C HIS A 54 11.31 -9.16 -22.01
N LEU A 55 10.58 -9.96 -21.24
CA LEU A 55 9.17 -9.77 -20.95
C LEU A 55 9.06 -9.23 -19.53
N PRO A 56 8.41 -8.07 -19.29
CA PRO A 56 8.35 -7.45 -17.97
C PRO A 56 7.45 -8.20 -16.97
N CYS A 57 6.95 -9.39 -17.32
CA CYS A 57 6.14 -10.22 -16.43
C CYS A 57 7.08 -11.12 -15.61
N THR A 58 7.08 -10.94 -14.28
CA THR A 58 7.89 -11.69 -13.32
C THR A 58 7.70 -13.21 -13.43
N GLN A 59 6.49 -13.67 -13.77
CA GLN A 59 6.15 -15.09 -13.86
C GLN A 59 6.48 -15.73 -15.22
N SER A 60 6.84 -14.94 -16.22
CA SER A 60 7.06 -15.47 -17.58
C SER A 60 8.21 -16.48 -17.64
N VAL A 61 9.32 -16.23 -16.93
CA VAL A 61 10.49 -17.12 -16.89
C VAL A 61 10.18 -18.44 -16.15
N PRO A 62 9.66 -18.42 -14.91
CA PRO A 62 9.23 -19.64 -14.22
C PRO A 62 8.22 -20.46 -15.02
N THR A 63 7.23 -19.81 -15.65
CA THR A 63 6.21 -20.50 -16.44
C THR A 63 6.81 -21.22 -17.65
N ILE A 64 7.76 -20.60 -18.37
CA ILE A 64 8.44 -21.25 -19.50
C ILE A 64 9.30 -22.42 -19.03
N VAL A 65 10.10 -22.23 -17.99
CA VAL A 65 11.00 -23.28 -17.46
C VAL A 65 10.20 -24.46 -16.94
N ASN A 66 9.17 -24.22 -16.12
CA ASN A 66 8.29 -25.25 -15.59
C ASN A 66 7.51 -25.98 -16.70
N TYR A 67 7.14 -25.27 -17.77
CA TYR A 67 6.52 -25.89 -18.94
C TYR A 67 7.51 -26.81 -19.68
N LEU A 68 8.76 -26.39 -19.88
CA LEU A 68 9.78 -27.20 -20.55
C LEU A 68 10.08 -28.48 -19.75
N ALA A 69 10.21 -28.37 -18.43
CA ALA A 69 10.38 -29.52 -17.53
C ALA A 69 9.17 -30.47 -17.57
N LEU A 70 7.95 -29.93 -17.67
CA LEU A 70 6.73 -30.74 -17.78
C LEU A 70 6.60 -31.44 -19.14
N ALA A 71 7.02 -30.78 -20.22
CA ALA A 71 6.81 -31.24 -21.59
C ALA A 71 7.93 -32.15 -22.12
N ASP A 72 9.13 -32.07 -21.54
CA ASP A 72 10.28 -32.92 -21.87
C ASP A 72 10.78 -33.68 -20.62
N PRO A 73 10.31 -34.93 -20.39
CA PRO A 73 10.73 -35.74 -19.24
C PRO A 73 12.22 -36.07 -19.19
N THR A 74 12.96 -35.89 -20.30
CA THR A 74 14.41 -36.16 -20.37
C THR A 74 15.26 -34.95 -19.95
N ASN A 75 14.61 -33.79 -19.74
CA ASN A 75 15.22 -32.50 -19.47
C ASN A 75 16.28 -32.08 -20.51
N GLU A 76 16.38 -32.71 -21.68
CA GLU A 76 17.40 -32.40 -22.68
C GLU A 76 17.28 -30.95 -23.18
N LEU A 77 16.05 -30.49 -23.42
CA LEU A 77 15.80 -29.11 -23.82
C LEU A 77 16.13 -28.11 -22.73
N LEU A 78 15.82 -28.44 -21.48
CA LEU A 78 16.10 -27.57 -20.35
C LEU A 78 17.60 -27.47 -20.10
N LYS A 79 18.33 -28.60 -20.17
CA LYS A 79 19.80 -28.65 -20.11
C LYS A 79 20.45 -27.82 -21.21
N ALA A 80 19.99 -27.95 -22.45
CA ALA A 80 20.49 -27.14 -23.56
C ALA A 80 20.20 -25.64 -23.37
N SER A 81 19.02 -25.29 -22.85
CA SER A 81 18.64 -23.90 -22.57
C SER A 81 19.48 -23.30 -21.43
N PHE A 82 19.73 -24.08 -20.36
CA PHE A 82 20.62 -23.70 -19.26
C PHE A 82 22.05 -23.44 -19.75
N CYS A 83 22.62 -24.33 -20.57
CA CYS A 83 23.96 -24.14 -21.11
C CYS A 83 24.07 -22.85 -21.93
N HIS A 84 23.04 -22.54 -22.72
CA HIS A 84 23.04 -21.33 -23.53
C HIS A 84 22.80 -20.06 -22.71
N LEU A 85 21.91 -20.11 -21.70
CA LEU A 85 21.75 -19.02 -20.72
C LEU A 85 23.06 -18.73 -20.01
N LEU A 86 23.80 -19.76 -19.59
CA LEU A 86 25.09 -19.62 -18.94
C LEU A 86 26.14 -19.01 -19.87
N GLU A 87 26.18 -19.42 -21.14
CA GLU A 87 27.08 -18.82 -22.14
C GLU A 87 26.84 -17.32 -22.32
N VAL A 88 25.57 -16.93 -22.47
CA VAL A 88 25.16 -15.52 -22.63
C VAL A 88 25.44 -14.73 -21.35
N TRP A 89 25.15 -15.31 -20.19
CA TRP A 89 25.40 -14.70 -18.89
C TRP A 89 26.89 -14.43 -18.64
N CYS A 90 27.78 -15.30 -19.13
CA CYS A 90 29.24 -15.14 -18.97
C CYS A 90 29.86 -14.11 -19.93
N ASP A 91 29.17 -13.68 -20.98
CA ASP A 91 29.73 -12.84 -22.05
C ASP A 91 29.93 -11.38 -21.59
N LYS A 92 31.19 -10.93 -21.56
CA LYS A 92 31.57 -9.58 -21.14
C LYS A 92 30.98 -8.47 -22.01
N SER A 93 30.77 -8.72 -23.30
CA SER A 93 30.12 -7.75 -24.20
C SER A 93 28.64 -7.58 -23.87
N ILE A 94 27.95 -8.65 -23.46
CA ILE A 94 26.52 -8.59 -23.12
C ILE A 94 26.32 -7.88 -21.79
N MET A 95 27.15 -8.19 -20.79
CA MET A 95 27.11 -7.50 -19.49
C MET A 95 27.39 -5.99 -19.57
N THR A 96 28.17 -5.56 -20.56
CA THR A 96 28.56 -4.14 -20.71
C THR A 96 27.59 -3.33 -21.57
N HIS A 97 26.90 -3.97 -22.52
CA HIS A 97 26.04 -3.27 -23.49
C HIS A 97 24.55 -3.55 -23.34
N SER A 98 24.14 -4.54 -22.53
CA SER A 98 22.72 -4.78 -22.22
C SER A 98 22.26 -3.98 -21.00
N SER A 99 20.94 -3.81 -20.86
CA SER A 99 20.38 -3.19 -19.65
C SER A 99 20.48 -4.13 -18.46
N PHE A 100 20.55 -3.56 -17.25
CA PHE A 100 20.53 -4.34 -16.01
C PHE A 100 19.30 -5.26 -15.93
N GLU A 101 18.12 -4.77 -16.28
CA GLU A 101 16.88 -5.57 -16.34
C GLU A 101 17.01 -6.81 -17.24
N HIS A 102 17.66 -6.67 -18.41
CA HIS A 102 17.85 -7.77 -19.35
C HIS A 102 18.82 -8.82 -18.79
N HIS A 103 19.89 -8.37 -18.14
CA HIS A 103 20.85 -9.27 -17.51
C HIS A 103 20.28 -9.99 -16.28
N THR A 104 19.46 -9.28 -15.50
CA THR A 104 18.65 -9.86 -14.41
C THR A 104 17.66 -10.90 -14.94
N PHE A 105 17.04 -10.67 -16.09
CA PHE A 105 16.15 -11.64 -16.74
C PHE A 105 16.86 -12.94 -17.14
N ILE A 106 18.04 -12.84 -17.74
CA ILE A 106 18.89 -14.01 -18.06
C ILE A 106 19.26 -14.75 -16.76
N THR A 107 19.59 -14.00 -15.71
CA THR A 107 19.92 -14.55 -14.40
C THR A 107 18.74 -15.33 -13.80
N LYS A 108 17.52 -14.77 -13.81
CA LYS A 108 16.30 -15.48 -13.38
C LYS A 108 16.06 -16.77 -14.15
N GLY A 109 16.33 -16.77 -15.47
CA GLY A 109 16.23 -17.98 -16.31
C GLY A 109 17.21 -19.07 -15.88
N LEU A 110 18.46 -18.68 -15.59
CA LEU A 110 19.49 -19.58 -15.11
C LEU A 110 19.10 -20.21 -13.76
N MET A 111 18.67 -19.39 -12.80
CA MET A 111 18.25 -19.83 -11.47
C MET A 111 17.05 -20.78 -11.54
N ALA A 112 16.03 -20.43 -12.32
CA ALA A 112 14.83 -21.25 -12.48
C ALA A 112 15.12 -22.64 -13.08
N CYS A 113 16.11 -22.77 -13.97
CA CYS A 113 16.49 -24.07 -14.54
C CYS A 113 17.06 -25.03 -13.48
N LEU A 114 17.76 -24.51 -12.48
CA LEU A 114 18.43 -25.32 -11.45
C LEU A 114 17.45 -26.10 -10.58
N SER A 115 16.27 -25.53 -10.30
CA SER A 115 15.25 -26.18 -9.47
C SER A 115 14.74 -27.51 -10.07
N HIS A 116 14.95 -27.74 -11.37
CA HIS A 116 14.51 -28.95 -12.08
C HIS A 116 15.63 -29.99 -12.33
N PHE A 117 16.88 -29.69 -11.99
CA PHE A 117 18.00 -30.59 -12.27
C PHE A 117 18.09 -31.72 -11.23
N ASN A 118 18.11 -32.97 -11.70
CA ASN A 118 18.33 -34.13 -10.85
C ASN A 118 19.84 -34.39 -10.66
N PRO A 119 20.26 -35.19 -9.66
CA PRO A 119 21.68 -35.47 -9.42
C PRO A 119 22.43 -36.00 -10.66
N GLU A 120 21.75 -36.77 -11.52
CA GLU A 120 22.31 -37.26 -12.79
C GLU A 120 22.53 -36.14 -13.81
N ASP A 121 21.61 -35.19 -13.91
CA ASP A 121 21.72 -34.02 -14.80
C ASP A 121 22.86 -33.09 -14.35
N VAL A 122 22.97 -32.89 -13.03
CA VAL A 122 24.03 -32.09 -12.40
C VAL A 122 25.39 -32.69 -12.70
N GLU A 123 25.57 -34.01 -12.50
CA GLU A 123 26.87 -34.65 -12.74
C GLU A 123 27.24 -34.66 -14.23
N ALA A 124 26.27 -34.81 -15.13
CA ALA A 124 26.52 -34.81 -16.58
C ALA A 124 27.06 -33.46 -17.12
N CYS A 125 26.68 -32.33 -16.53
CA CYS A 125 27.09 -30.99 -16.97
C CYS A 125 28.10 -30.30 -16.04
N LYS A 126 28.48 -30.94 -14.92
CA LYS A 126 29.26 -30.34 -13.83
C LYS A 126 30.55 -29.67 -14.26
N HIS A 127 31.43 -30.40 -14.96
CA HIS A 127 32.77 -29.91 -15.28
C HIS A 127 32.74 -28.70 -16.22
N GLU A 128 31.89 -28.73 -17.25
CA GLU A 128 31.74 -27.61 -18.20
C GLU A 128 31.07 -26.40 -17.54
N THR A 129 30.04 -26.64 -16.72
CA THR A 129 29.28 -25.59 -16.02
C THR A 129 30.17 -24.83 -15.04
N ILE A 130 31.01 -25.51 -14.26
CA ILE A 130 31.91 -24.87 -13.29
C ILE A 130 32.96 -24.01 -13.99
N GLN A 131 33.53 -24.48 -15.11
CA GLN A 131 34.50 -23.69 -15.87
C GLN A 131 33.90 -22.39 -16.40
N LYS A 132 32.69 -22.46 -16.97
CA LYS A 132 31.94 -21.30 -17.46
C LYS A 132 31.54 -20.38 -16.30
N LEU A 133 31.01 -20.93 -15.20
CA LEU A 133 30.59 -20.18 -14.01
C LEU A 133 31.73 -19.36 -13.40
N LEU A 134 32.91 -19.96 -13.20
CA LEU A 134 34.06 -19.25 -12.63
C LEU A 134 34.53 -18.10 -13.53
N HIS A 135 34.54 -18.31 -14.85
CA HIS A 135 34.86 -17.26 -15.81
C HIS A 135 33.80 -16.14 -15.79
N GLY A 136 32.52 -16.50 -15.81
CA GLY A 136 31.41 -15.54 -15.74
C GLY A 136 31.41 -14.73 -14.45
N MET A 137 31.61 -15.37 -13.29
CA MET A 137 31.73 -14.69 -12.01
C MET A 137 32.89 -13.69 -12.00
N ALA A 138 34.06 -14.08 -12.52
CA ALA A 138 35.20 -13.15 -12.60
C ALA A 138 34.84 -11.90 -13.43
N ASN A 139 34.11 -12.07 -14.53
CA ASN A 139 33.64 -10.95 -15.34
C ASN A 139 32.61 -10.06 -14.62
N HIS A 140 31.73 -10.64 -13.79
CA HIS A 140 30.77 -9.88 -12.97
C HIS A 140 31.44 -9.10 -11.85
N LEU A 141 32.42 -9.70 -11.17
CA LEU A 141 33.17 -9.05 -10.08
C LEU A 141 34.07 -7.91 -10.59
N ASP A 142 34.58 -8.02 -11.82
CA ASP A 142 35.33 -6.99 -12.54
C ASP A 142 34.44 -5.86 -13.11
N ASN A 143 33.11 -6.02 -13.09
CA ASN A 143 32.18 -5.02 -13.60
C ASN A 143 32.12 -3.80 -12.66
N PRO A 144 32.09 -2.55 -13.16
CA PRO A 144 31.99 -1.37 -12.30
C PRO A 144 30.66 -1.25 -11.53
N SER A 145 29.56 -1.82 -12.02
CA SER A 145 28.26 -1.77 -11.34
C SER A 145 28.22 -2.71 -10.14
N GLN A 146 27.82 -2.18 -8.98
CA GLN A 146 27.64 -2.99 -7.77
C GLN A 146 26.53 -4.03 -7.93
N GLU A 147 25.45 -3.69 -8.64
CA GLU A 147 24.31 -4.58 -8.87
C GLU A 147 24.74 -5.80 -9.71
N MET A 148 25.59 -5.59 -10.71
CA MET A 148 26.17 -6.68 -11.52
C MET A 148 27.08 -7.58 -10.69
N LYS A 149 27.86 -7.03 -9.76
CA LYS A 149 28.68 -7.84 -8.84
C LYS A 149 27.80 -8.72 -7.96
N VAL A 150 26.70 -8.19 -7.42
CA VAL A 150 25.75 -8.92 -6.58
C VAL A 150 25.12 -10.09 -7.35
N LEU A 151 24.66 -9.88 -8.58
CA LEU A 151 24.17 -10.99 -9.43
C LEU A 151 25.22 -12.11 -9.60
N GLY A 152 26.47 -11.73 -9.85
CA GLY A 152 27.59 -12.68 -9.94
C GLY A 152 27.80 -13.49 -8.66
N MET A 153 27.74 -12.82 -7.50
CA MET A 153 27.88 -13.46 -6.19
C MET A 153 26.72 -14.43 -5.91
N VAL A 154 25.47 -13.99 -6.04
CA VAL A 154 24.27 -14.83 -5.78
C VAL A 154 24.26 -16.08 -6.66
N VAL A 155 24.46 -15.92 -7.97
CA VAL A 155 24.52 -17.05 -8.92
C VAL A 155 25.67 -17.99 -8.55
N GLY A 156 26.84 -17.44 -8.22
CA GLY A 156 28.01 -18.22 -7.80
C GLY A 156 27.74 -19.08 -6.57
N GLU A 157 27.09 -18.53 -5.55
CA GLU A 157 26.70 -19.27 -4.35
C GLU A 157 25.71 -20.40 -4.68
N GLU A 158 24.61 -20.09 -5.36
CA GLU A 158 23.54 -21.05 -5.61
C GLU A 158 23.96 -22.16 -6.57
N LEU A 159 24.65 -21.84 -7.68
CA LEU A 159 25.13 -22.88 -8.60
C LEU A 159 26.19 -23.76 -7.93
N THR A 160 27.07 -23.21 -7.09
CA THR A 160 28.08 -24.01 -6.40
C THR A 160 27.46 -24.91 -5.33
N LYS A 161 26.42 -24.44 -4.62
CA LYS A 161 25.64 -25.28 -3.69
C LYS A 161 25.05 -26.50 -4.41
N VAL A 162 24.48 -26.30 -5.60
CA VAL A 162 23.86 -27.38 -6.39
C VAL A 162 24.91 -28.30 -7.04
N LEU A 163 25.98 -27.75 -7.62
CA LEU A 163 27.00 -28.50 -8.37
C LEU A 163 28.05 -29.19 -7.48
N HIS A 164 28.23 -28.72 -6.24
CA HIS A 164 29.23 -29.19 -5.28
C HIS A 164 28.61 -29.44 -3.88
N SER A 165 27.57 -30.27 -3.81
CA SER A 165 26.87 -30.64 -2.56
C SER A 165 27.74 -31.25 -1.45
N GLY A 166 29.01 -31.60 -1.73
CA GLY A 166 30.01 -32.06 -0.76
C GLY A 166 31.32 -31.28 -0.74
N GLY A 167 31.40 -30.13 -1.43
CA GLY A 167 32.60 -29.27 -1.50
C GLY A 167 32.47 -27.99 -0.65
N PRO A 168 33.52 -27.16 -0.57
CA PRO A 168 33.42 -25.84 0.05
C PRO A 168 32.44 -24.97 -0.75
N SER A 169 31.34 -24.56 -0.11
CA SER A 169 30.41 -23.61 -0.72
C SER A 169 31.02 -22.20 -0.70
N LEU A 170 30.88 -21.49 -1.81
CA LEU A 170 31.19 -20.07 -1.86
C LEU A 170 30.19 -19.31 -0.98
N LYS A 171 30.70 -18.38 -0.19
CA LYS A 171 29.92 -17.42 0.60
C LYS A 171 30.52 -16.04 0.40
N PHE A 172 29.67 -15.11 0.00
CA PHE A 172 29.97 -13.72 -0.24
C PHE A 172 29.13 -12.84 0.69
N GLU A 173 29.58 -11.61 0.90
CA GLU A 173 28.85 -10.60 1.67
C GLU A 173 28.24 -9.60 0.69
N TYR A 174 26.91 -9.46 0.74
CA TYR A 174 26.13 -8.48 -0.03
C TYR A 174 24.83 -8.15 0.73
N GLU A 175 24.18 -7.06 0.37
CA GLU A 175 22.88 -6.67 0.95
C GLU A 175 21.79 -7.62 0.43
N ASP A 176 21.03 -8.24 1.35
CA ASP A 176 19.85 -9.02 0.99
C ASP A 176 18.67 -8.06 0.71
N ASP A 177 18.38 -7.88 -0.58
CA ASP A 177 17.26 -7.11 -1.13
C ASP A 177 16.17 -8.01 -1.75
N ASP A 178 15.06 -7.42 -2.19
CA ASP A 178 13.95 -8.15 -2.81
C ASP A 178 14.40 -9.01 -4.01
N LEU A 179 15.38 -8.54 -4.78
CA LEU A 179 15.90 -9.23 -5.96
C LEU A 179 16.73 -10.46 -5.59
N THR A 180 17.64 -10.33 -4.64
CA THR A 180 18.47 -11.46 -4.15
C THR A 180 17.60 -12.54 -3.52
N PHE A 181 16.55 -12.17 -2.78
CA PHE A 181 15.58 -13.10 -2.23
C PHE A 181 14.82 -13.83 -3.35
N GLU A 182 14.32 -13.10 -4.34
CA GLU A 182 13.63 -13.68 -5.51
C GLU A 182 14.52 -14.68 -6.26
N LEU A 183 15.79 -14.33 -6.52
CA LEU A 183 16.74 -15.19 -7.22
C LEU A 183 17.01 -16.49 -6.45
N LYS A 184 17.23 -16.40 -5.13
CA LYS A 184 17.42 -17.58 -4.27
C LYS A 184 16.18 -18.48 -4.29
N ALA A 185 14.99 -17.88 -4.19
CA ALA A 185 13.72 -18.62 -4.23
C ALA A 185 13.52 -19.38 -5.56
N LEU A 186 13.94 -18.83 -6.70
CA LEU A 186 13.87 -19.49 -8.01
C LEU A 186 14.76 -20.73 -8.14
N ALA A 187 15.85 -20.82 -7.36
CA ALA A 187 16.77 -21.95 -7.39
C ALA A 187 16.40 -23.08 -6.41
N CYS A 188 15.54 -22.82 -5.42
CA CYS A 188 15.08 -23.83 -4.47
C CYS A 188 14.17 -24.87 -5.15
N LYS A 189 14.39 -26.14 -4.85
CA LYS A 189 13.45 -27.22 -5.21
C LYS A 189 12.20 -27.13 -4.34
N GLU A 190 11.02 -27.38 -4.91
CA GLU A 190 9.78 -27.53 -4.13
C GLU A 190 9.96 -28.66 -3.10
N GLY A 191 10.25 -28.31 -1.83
CA GLY A 191 10.36 -29.27 -0.71
C GLY A 191 11.59 -29.17 0.21
N GLU A 192 12.56 -28.29 -0.02
CA GLU A 192 13.72 -28.09 0.88
C GLU A 192 13.79 -26.63 1.38
N GLU A 193 13.00 -26.29 2.41
CA GLU A 193 13.18 -25.03 3.15
C GLU A 193 14.23 -25.24 4.25
N SER A 194 15.41 -24.63 4.09
CA SER A 194 16.30 -24.35 5.21
C SER A 194 16.60 -22.85 5.29
N CYS A 195 15.99 -22.22 6.30
CA CYS A 195 16.47 -21.09 7.10
C CYS A 195 17.06 -19.87 6.39
N LEU A 196 16.24 -18.82 6.26
CA LEU A 196 16.71 -17.44 6.39
C LEU A 196 15.79 -16.71 7.38
N GLU A 197 16.33 -16.46 8.57
CA GLU A 197 15.77 -15.51 9.54
C GLU A 197 16.13 -14.09 9.09
N VAL A 198 15.16 -13.18 8.99
CA VAL A 198 15.43 -11.74 8.96
C VAL A 198 14.45 -11.00 9.87
N ALA A 199 15.03 -10.17 10.73
CA ALA A 199 14.37 -9.26 11.67
C ALA A 199 13.74 -8.05 10.96
N PRO A 200 12.69 -7.41 11.52
CA PRO A 200 11.99 -6.34 10.86
C PRO A 200 12.71 -4.99 11.03
N SER A 201 13.09 -4.34 9.93
CA SER A 201 13.40 -2.91 9.89
C SER A 201 12.30 -2.17 9.15
N GLY A 202 11.68 -1.20 9.84
CA GLY A 202 10.47 -0.53 9.40
C GLY A 202 10.67 0.65 8.44
N CYS A 203 9.58 0.95 7.74
CA CYS A 203 9.22 2.29 7.33
C CYS A 203 7.70 2.44 7.50
N ASP A 204 7.29 3.37 8.35
CA ASP A 204 5.90 3.73 8.61
C ASP A 204 5.28 4.44 7.40
N SER A 205 4.18 3.91 6.90
CA SER A 205 3.12 4.70 6.26
C SER A 205 1.78 4.04 6.56
N ASN A 206 1.03 4.64 7.48
CA ASN A 206 -0.29 4.19 7.92
C ASN A 206 -1.28 4.12 6.75
N GLY A 207 -1.66 2.90 6.38
CA GLY A 207 -2.74 2.62 5.41
C GLY A 207 -3.00 1.14 5.08
N THR A 208 -2.32 0.18 5.71
CA THR A 208 -2.26 -1.22 5.21
C THR A 208 -2.97 -2.28 6.05
N SER A 209 -3.55 -1.94 7.21
CA SER A 209 -4.10 -2.96 8.13
C SER A 209 -5.34 -3.69 7.61
N LEU A 210 -5.95 -3.25 6.50
CA LEU A 210 -7.11 -3.91 5.91
C LEU A 210 -6.74 -4.99 4.87
N PHE A 211 -5.50 -4.99 4.37
CA PHE A 211 -5.04 -5.95 3.35
C PHE A 211 -4.47 -7.22 3.98
N GLU A 212 -3.74 -7.10 5.09
CA GLU A 212 -3.14 -8.24 5.82
C GLU A 212 -4.20 -9.18 6.41
N ASP A 213 -5.30 -8.62 6.93
CA ASP A 213 -6.42 -9.41 7.47
C ASP A 213 -7.19 -10.17 6.37
N PHE A 214 -7.14 -9.70 5.12
CA PHE A 214 -7.93 -10.25 4.01
C PHE A 214 -7.23 -11.40 3.27
N GLU A 215 -5.90 -11.35 3.13
CA GLU A 215 -5.11 -12.50 2.64
C GLU A 215 -5.27 -13.73 3.55
N ALA A 216 -5.39 -13.50 4.86
CA ALA A 216 -5.63 -14.54 5.84
C ALA A 216 -7.03 -15.19 5.72
N GLU A 217 -8.07 -14.45 5.33
CA GLU A 217 -9.41 -15.00 5.09
C GLU A 217 -9.51 -15.77 3.75
N LEU A 218 -8.82 -15.30 2.70
CA LEU A 218 -8.72 -15.99 1.39
C LEU A 218 -8.08 -17.39 1.51
N TYR A 219 -7.14 -17.52 2.44
CA TYR A 219 -6.48 -18.77 2.81
C TYR A 219 -7.37 -19.77 3.54
N ILE A 220 -8.37 -19.28 4.30
CA ILE A 220 -9.31 -20.13 5.05
C ILE A 220 -10.41 -20.72 4.14
N ILE A 221 -10.75 -20.06 3.03
CA ILE A 221 -11.80 -20.49 2.07
C ILE A 221 -11.26 -21.50 1.03
N GLY A 222 -9.96 -21.80 1.04
CA GLY A 222 -9.35 -22.79 0.13
C GLY A 222 -9.05 -22.27 -1.28
N ILE A 223 -9.08 -20.96 -1.50
CA ILE A 223 -8.60 -20.34 -2.76
C ILE A 223 -7.06 -20.23 -2.76
N LEU A 224 -6.44 -20.16 -1.59
CA LEU A 224 -4.99 -20.29 -1.39
C LEU A 224 -4.69 -21.57 -0.58
N LYS A 225 -3.72 -22.39 -1.01
CA LYS A 225 -3.37 -23.67 -0.35
C LYS A 225 -2.47 -23.47 0.88
N LYS A 226 -2.77 -24.19 1.97
CA LYS A 226 -2.05 -24.17 3.26
C LYS A 226 -0.73 -24.96 3.26
N GLY A 227 0.37 -24.30 3.63
CA GLY A 227 1.53 -24.94 4.27
C GLY A 227 1.31 -24.93 5.80
N SER A 228 1.57 -26.05 6.46
CA SER A 228 1.20 -26.36 7.84
C SER A 228 1.99 -25.59 8.91
N HIS A 229 1.28 -25.03 9.90
CA HIS A 229 1.86 -24.68 11.20
C HIS A 229 1.00 -25.30 12.32
N GLU A 230 1.59 -26.23 13.07
CA GLU A 230 1.01 -26.80 14.28
C GLU A 230 1.03 -25.79 15.43
N ARG A 231 -0.01 -25.85 16.26
CA ARG A 231 -0.30 -24.98 17.41
C ARG A 231 -0.08 -25.80 18.67
N LEU A 232 0.73 -25.30 19.61
CA LEU A 232 0.80 -25.85 20.96
C LEU A 232 0.69 -24.74 22.00
N GLU A 233 -0.17 -25.00 22.98
CA GLU A 233 -0.77 -24.09 23.94
C GLU A 233 0.13 -23.72 25.13
N SER A 234 -0.24 -22.60 25.75
CA SER A 234 0.31 -21.96 26.94
C SER A 234 0.48 -22.88 28.16
N LYS A 235 1.60 -22.73 28.88
CA LYS A 235 1.70 -23.01 30.32
C LYS A 235 2.47 -21.91 31.06
N ASN A 236 1.75 -21.22 31.95
CA ASN A 236 2.28 -20.42 33.05
C ASN A 236 3.18 -21.26 33.95
N VAL A 237 4.35 -20.74 34.39
CA VAL A 237 4.87 -20.84 35.78
C VAL A 237 5.91 -19.73 36.00
N CYS A 238 5.62 -18.81 36.93
CA CYS A 238 6.64 -17.99 37.60
C CYS A 238 7.46 -18.86 38.56
N ARG A 239 8.79 -18.68 38.61
CA ARG A 239 9.55 -18.91 39.85
C ARG A 239 10.92 -18.22 39.88
N ASP A 240 11.00 -17.22 40.76
CA ASP A 240 12.13 -16.78 41.59
C ASP A 240 13.39 -17.66 41.63
N SER A 241 14.58 -17.07 41.44
CA SER A 241 15.41 -16.50 42.52
C SER A 241 16.93 -16.41 42.21
N HIS A 242 17.50 -15.31 42.72
CA HIS A 242 18.86 -15.12 43.28
C HIS A 242 20.13 -14.91 42.41
N LEU A 243 20.51 -13.62 42.33
CA LEU A 243 21.75 -12.96 42.83
C LEU A 243 23.14 -13.53 42.50
N GLN A 244 23.99 -12.71 41.85
CA GLN A 244 25.05 -11.87 42.46
C GLN A 244 25.76 -11.02 41.37
N LYS A 245 25.57 -9.69 41.34
CA LYS A 245 26.45 -8.60 41.83
C LYS A 245 27.76 -8.34 41.04
N SER A 246 27.80 -7.21 40.32
CA SER A 246 28.76 -6.09 40.48
C SER A 246 28.26 -4.88 39.66
N LYS A 247 27.92 -3.74 40.31
CA LYS A 247 28.66 -2.44 40.32
C LYS A 247 28.92 -1.90 38.89
N GLU A 248 28.50 -0.72 38.45
CA GLU A 248 28.42 0.60 39.11
C GLU A 248 27.53 1.57 38.27
N ASP A 249 26.61 2.24 38.96
CA ASP A 249 26.11 3.63 38.86
C ASP A 249 25.91 4.38 37.51
N THR A 250 24.66 4.30 37.06
CA THR A 250 23.74 5.38 36.64
C THR A 250 24.08 6.82 37.09
N LYS A 251 24.10 7.80 36.16
CA LYS A 251 23.03 8.83 36.01
C LYS A 251 23.42 10.01 35.11
N ASN A 252 22.47 10.32 34.21
CA ASN A 252 21.96 11.61 33.77
C ASN A 252 22.92 12.77 33.47
N CYS A 253 22.86 13.26 32.23
CA CYS A 253 23.10 14.65 31.91
C CYS A 253 21.77 15.31 31.52
N LEU A 254 21.28 16.18 32.40
CA LEU A 254 20.28 17.21 32.10
C LEU A 254 20.97 18.54 32.41
N VAL A 255 21.10 19.35 31.38
CA VAL A 255 21.70 20.68 31.40
C VAL A 255 20.80 21.64 32.18
N LYS A 256 21.39 22.39 33.12
CA LYS A 256 20.96 23.77 33.38
C LYS A 256 22.10 24.60 33.96
N VAL A 257 22.26 25.74 33.30
CA VAL A 257 23.09 26.92 33.53
C VAL A 257 22.82 27.54 34.90
N ILE A 258 23.84 28.20 35.50
CA ILE A 258 23.80 29.57 36.07
C ILE A 258 25.19 29.99 36.61
N MET A 259 25.68 31.09 36.04
CA MET A 259 26.42 32.26 36.58
C MET A 259 27.72 32.12 37.40
N GLU A 260 28.77 32.70 36.81
CA GLU A 260 29.69 33.74 37.31
C GLU A 260 30.10 33.78 38.80
N ASP A 261 31.42 33.75 39.05
CA ASP A 261 32.07 34.89 39.74
C ASP A 261 33.60 34.94 39.50
N HIS A 262 34.13 36.16 39.46
CA HIS A 262 35.51 36.53 39.13
C HIS A 262 36.50 36.31 40.29
N SER A 263 37.73 35.88 39.98
CA SER A 263 38.95 36.51 40.55
C SER A 263 40.28 36.17 39.86
N LYS A 264 40.82 37.21 39.22
CA LYS A 264 42.21 37.73 39.20
C LYS A 264 43.34 37.05 38.40
N ASN A 265 43.98 37.96 37.64
CA ASN A 265 45.37 38.05 37.14
C ASN A 265 45.79 37.12 35.99
N THR A 266 46.20 37.69 34.85
CA THR A 266 47.57 38.25 34.67
C THR A 266 47.62 39.13 33.42
N GLU A 267 48.42 40.19 33.49
CA GLU A 267 48.70 41.19 32.46
C GLU A 267 49.45 40.62 31.24
N ALA A 268 49.12 41.11 30.04
CA ALA A 268 50.10 41.51 29.03
C ALA A 268 49.44 42.41 27.98
N LYS A 269 49.94 43.65 27.88
CA LYS A 269 49.59 44.66 26.87
C LYS A 269 50.14 44.28 25.50
N ALA A 270 49.34 44.45 24.46
CA ALA A 270 49.77 44.97 23.16
C ALA A 270 48.60 45.72 22.51
N GLU A 271 48.77 47.03 22.39
CA GLU A 271 47.96 47.91 21.53
C GLU A 271 48.37 47.70 20.06
N LEU A 272 47.45 47.94 19.11
CA LEU A 272 47.55 48.29 17.67
C LEU A 272 46.35 47.64 16.93
N ASP A 273 45.27 48.36 16.60
CA ASP A 273 45.05 49.29 15.46
C ASP A 273 44.66 48.55 14.16
N SER A 274 43.38 48.63 13.77
CA SER A 274 42.89 48.71 12.38
C SER A 274 41.35 48.65 12.35
N ASP A 275 40.74 49.69 11.78
CA ASP A 275 39.33 49.79 11.42
C ASP A 275 38.85 48.54 10.65
N ASP A 276 37.84 47.84 11.15
CA ASP A 276 37.03 46.92 10.35
C ASP A 276 35.56 47.09 10.76
N ASP A 277 34.79 47.66 9.83
CA ASP A 277 33.36 47.93 9.93
C ASP A 277 32.54 46.61 9.90
N GLU A 278 32.70 45.74 10.89
CA GLU A 278 31.74 44.66 11.15
C GLU A 278 30.63 45.21 12.05
N PHE A 279 29.53 45.64 11.43
CA PHE A 279 28.28 45.85 12.14
C PHE A 279 27.93 44.55 12.88
N GLU A 280 28.07 44.53 14.21
CA GLU A 280 27.50 43.45 15.02
C GLU A 280 25.98 43.43 14.81
N PRO A 281 25.37 42.25 14.58
CA PRO A 281 23.92 42.13 14.54
C PRO A 281 23.34 42.74 15.81
N TYR A 282 22.43 43.71 15.68
CA TYR A 282 21.80 44.35 16.82
C TYR A 282 21.23 43.28 17.76
N ASP A 283 21.58 43.38 19.04
CA ASP A 283 21.12 42.48 20.09
C ASP A 283 19.60 42.64 20.29
N MET A 284 18.84 41.73 19.69
CA MET A 284 17.39 41.60 19.85
C MET A 284 17.00 40.88 21.15
N SER A 285 17.91 40.61 22.10
CA SER A 285 17.58 39.92 23.35
C SER A 285 16.64 40.73 24.27
N ASN A 286 16.46 42.02 24.01
CA ASN A 286 15.49 42.89 24.68
C ASN A 286 14.17 43.05 23.89
N ASP A 287 14.04 42.43 22.72
CA ASP A 287 12.76 42.37 22.01
C ASP A 287 11.80 41.47 22.77
N THR A 288 10.81 42.08 23.39
CA THR A 288 9.77 41.34 24.11
C THR A 288 8.62 41.08 23.16
N CYS A 289 8.50 39.85 22.63
CA CYS A 289 7.25 39.38 22.02
C CYS A 289 6.17 39.26 23.10
N GLN A 290 5.52 40.37 23.44
CA GLN A 290 4.33 40.37 24.28
C GLN A 290 3.08 40.41 23.40
N SER A 291 2.65 39.28 22.85
CA SER A 291 1.24 39.17 22.47
C SER A 291 0.43 39.03 23.77
N LYS A 292 0.09 40.19 24.36
CA LYS A 292 -0.82 40.32 25.53
C LYS A 292 -2.28 40.02 25.14
N VAL A 293 -2.50 39.13 24.19
CA VAL A 293 -3.85 38.80 23.73
C VAL A 293 -4.43 37.78 24.69
N LYS A 294 -5.55 38.15 25.33
CA LYS A 294 -6.30 37.27 26.23
C LYS A 294 -6.87 36.11 25.41
N GLU A 295 -6.74 34.89 25.90
CA GLU A 295 -7.37 33.73 25.24
C GLU A 295 -8.91 33.87 25.26
N PRO A 296 -9.59 33.63 24.12
CA PRO A 296 -11.05 33.68 24.06
C PRO A 296 -11.65 32.57 24.93
N ALA A 297 -12.76 32.87 25.60
CA ALA A 297 -13.42 31.93 26.50
C ALA A 297 -14.63 31.21 25.87
N TYR A 298 -15.23 31.82 24.84
CA TYR A 298 -16.46 31.35 24.21
C TYR A 298 -16.30 31.21 22.69
N ALA A 299 -17.09 30.34 22.07
CA ALA A 299 -17.06 30.11 20.62
C ALA A 299 -17.29 31.39 19.78
N GLN A 300 -18.13 32.31 20.26
CA GLN A 300 -18.37 33.61 19.62
C GLN A 300 -17.12 34.49 19.64
N GLU A 301 -16.38 34.52 20.75
CA GLU A 301 -15.12 35.27 20.87
C GLU A 301 -14.04 34.67 19.96
N VAL A 302 -13.98 33.33 19.85
CA VAL A 302 -13.09 32.65 18.90
C VAL A 302 -13.38 33.10 17.47
N LEU A 303 -14.67 33.14 17.09
CA LEU A 303 -15.09 33.58 15.77
C LEU A 303 -14.72 35.05 15.52
N GLU A 304 -14.97 35.93 16.49
CA GLU A 304 -14.59 37.35 16.41
C GLU A 304 -13.08 37.52 16.21
N TYR A 305 -12.25 36.78 16.96
CA TYR A 305 -10.79 36.85 16.88
C TYR A 305 -10.28 36.41 15.51
N ILE A 306 -10.90 35.38 14.92
CA ILE A 306 -10.53 34.89 13.59
C ILE A 306 -10.95 35.90 12.50
N ILE A 307 -12.14 36.50 12.63
CA ILE A 307 -12.65 37.50 11.67
C ILE A 307 -11.82 38.79 11.72
N ASP A 308 -11.39 39.21 12.90
CA ASP A 308 -10.58 40.41 13.08
C ASP A 308 -9.22 40.31 12.37
N GLY A 309 -8.66 39.09 12.29
CA GLY A 309 -7.53 38.78 11.41
C GLY A 309 -6.16 39.29 11.88
N GLU A 310 -6.07 39.84 13.10
CA GLU A 310 -4.82 40.14 13.78
C GLU A 310 -4.06 38.84 14.12
N VAL A 311 -2.75 38.80 13.83
CA VAL A 311 -1.90 37.59 13.96
C VAL A 311 -2.03 36.94 15.33
N ASP A 312 -1.82 37.74 16.38
CA ASP A 312 -1.83 37.29 17.77
C ASP A 312 -3.21 36.77 18.21
N LYS A 313 -4.29 37.37 17.70
CA LYS A 313 -5.67 36.93 18.00
C LYS A 313 -6.01 35.64 17.28
N VAL A 314 -5.63 35.50 16.01
CA VAL A 314 -5.85 34.27 15.23
C VAL A 314 -5.08 33.10 15.86
N GLU A 315 -3.81 33.30 16.25
CA GLU A 315 -3.02 32.26 16.92
C GLU A 315 -3.65 31.86 18.27
N ALA A 316 -4.01 32.84 19.10
CA ALA A 316 -4.67 32.58 20.39
C ALA A 316 -6.00 31.84 20.22
N ALA A 317 -6.80 32.23 19.22
CA ALA A 317 -8.08 31.60 18.92
C ALA A 317 -7.92 30.15 18.46
N LEU A 318 -7.02 29.87 17.51
CA LEU A 318 -6.81 28.52 16.98
C LEU A 318 -6.29 27.54 18.05
N ARG A 319 -5.44 28.02 18.97
CA ARG A 319 -4.90 27.20 20.07
C ARG A 319 -5.98 26.66 21.01
N VAL A 320 -7.07 27.39 21.21
CA VAL A 320 -8.15 27.02 22.13
C VAL A 320 -9.42 26.53 21.42
N CYS A 321 -9.55 26.79 20.12
CA CYS A 321 -10.78 26.58 19.36
C CYS A 321 -11.33 25.14 19.49
N GLU A 322 -10.50 24.11 19.28
CA GLU A 322 -10.94 22.70 19.41
C GLU A 322 -11.57 22.42 20.79
N ARG A 323 -10.92 22.85 21.86
CA ARG A 323 -11.38 22.61 23.24
C ARG A 323 -12.69 23.35 23.53
N ILE A 324 -12.79 24.61 23.11
CA ILE A 324 -13.99 25.42 23.30
C ILE A 324 -15.16 24.82 22.52
N VAL A 325 -14.93 24.39 21.28
CA VAL A 325 -15.97 23.76 20.47
C VAL A 325 -16.51 22.49 21.14
N GLN A 326 -15.63 21.62 21.65
CA GLN A 326 -16.06 20.39 22.33
C GLN A 326 -16.85 20.64 23.64
N GLN A 327 -16.58 21.75 24.32
CA GLN A 327 -17.20 22.12 25.60
C GLN A 327 -18.51 22.89 25.43
N ASP A 328 -18.49 23.93 24.60
CA ASP A 328 -19.57 24.92 24.54
C ASP A 328 -20.57 24.63 23.41
N MET A 329 -20.11 24.12 22.26
CA MET A 329 -20.95 24.15 21.06
C MET A 329 -22.14 23.20 21.12
N LYS A 330 -22.10 22.12 21.92
CA LYS A 330 -23.23 21.18 22.04
C LYS A 330 -24.56 21.84 22.46
N GLU A 331 -24.52 22.97 23.15
CA GLU A 331 -25.69 23.70 23.63
C GLU A 331 -25.99 24.99 22.82
N GLN A 332 -25.11 25.37 21.90
CA GLN A 332 -25.22 26.60 21.11
C GLN A 332 -26.05 26.40 19.82
N ASP A 333 -26.46 27.51 19.24
CA ASP A 333 -27.26 27.54 18.00
C ASP A 333 -26.51 26.94 16.81
N SER A 334 -27.23 26.22 15.96
CA SER A 334 -26.69 25.60 14.75
C SER A 334 -26.28 26.64 13.71
N GLU A 335 -26.89 27.83 13.71
CA GLU A 335 -26.49 28.93 12.83
C GLU A 335 -25.05 29.39 13.11
N LEU A 336 -24.67 29.53 14.38
CA LEU A 336 -23.32 29.89 14.80
C LEU A 336 -22.31 28.80 14.38
N ALA A 337 -22.69 27.53 14.51
CA ALA A 337 -21.82 26.43 14.11
C ALA A 337 -21.56 26.43 12.59
N VAL A 338 -22.58 26.69 11.78
CA VAL A 338 -22.44 26.81 10.32
C VAL A 338 -21.59 28.04 9.96
N GLU A 339 -21.76 29.16 10.67
CA GLU A 339 -20.93 30.37 10.46
C GLU A 339 -19.46 30.13 10.80
N MET A 340 -19.17 29.50 11.93
CA MET A 340 -17.80 29.11 12.30
C MET A 340 -17.20 28.12 11.28
N THR A 341 -17.99 27.18 10.77
CA THR A 341 -17.58 26.23 9.72
C THR A 341 -17.18 26.97 8.45
N LYS A 342 -17.99 27.96 8.02
CA LYS A 342 -17.69 28.83 6.87
C LYS A 342 -16.36 29.56 7.05
N VAL A 343 -16.17 30.20 8.20
CA VAL A 343 -14.95 30.99 8.47
C VAL A 343 -13.72 30.10 8.52
N LEU A 344 -13.77 28.98 9.23
CA LEU A 344 -12.65 28.04 9.34
C LEU A 344 -12.29 27.40 8.00
N LEU A 345 -13.26 27.04 7.16
CA LEU A 345 -12.99 26.45 5.84
C LEU A 345 -12.25 27.40 4.89
N HIS A 346 -12.48 28.71 5.02
CA HIS A 346 -11.86 29.74 4.20
C HIS A 346 -10.64 30.39 4.87
N LEU A 347 -10.23 29.90 6.04
CA LEU A 347 -9.11 30.48 6.78
C LEU A 347 -7.78 30.05 6.15
N ASP A 348 -7.04 31.04 5.66
CA ASP A 348 -5.71 30.86 5.05
C ASP A 348 -4.59 31.26 6.01
N ASN A 349 -3.47 30.51 5.95
CA ASN A 349 -2.28 30.78 6.77
C ASN A 349 -1.43 31.93 6.21
N LYS A 350 -1.94 33.16 6.27
CA LYS A 350 -1.24 34.35 5.73
C LYS A 350 0.05 34.69 6.47
N TYR A 351 0.14 34.31 7.75
CA TYR A 351 1.23 34.69 8.64
C TYR A 351 2.18 33.53 8.94
N ASN A 352 2.02 32.39 8.25
CA ASN A 352 2.83 31.19 8.43
C ASN A 352 2.92 30.73 9.90
N LEU A 353 1.78 30.70 10.58
CA LEU A 353 1.66 30.22 11.96
C LEU A 353 1.97 28.72 12.04
N GLU A 354 2.66 28.31 13.09
CA GLU A 354 2.95 26.91 13.42
C GLU A 354 1.66 26.16 13.76
N ASP A 355 1.60 24.86 13.43
CA ASP A 355 0.44 23.97 13.66
C ASP A 355 -0.91 24.48 13.14
N PHE A 356 -0.92 25.51 12.29
CA PHE A 356 -2.14 26.15 11.80
C PHE A 356 -3.08 25.17 11.10
N ASP A 357 -2.58 24.43 10.11
CA ASP A 357 -3.41 23.49 9.33
C ASP A 357 -3.97 22.38 10.25
N VAL A 358 -3.18 21.94 11.24
CA VAL A 358 -3.59 20.89 12.20
C VAL A 358 -4.67 21.40 13.14
N SER A 359 -4.45 22.56 13.76
CA SER A 359 -5.40 23.18 14.68
C SER A 359 -6.71 23.53 13.98
N ARG A 360 -6.64 24.16 12.79
CA ARG A 360 -7.81 24.47 11.96
C ARG A 360 -8.61 23.21 11.61
N ALA A 361 -7.94 22.16 11.12
CA ALA A 361 -8.59 20.91 10.73
C ALA A 361 -9.27 20.22 11.94
N ARG A 362 -8.60 20.13 13.10
CA ARG A 362 -9.19 19.55 14.32
C ARG A 362 -10.39 20.34 14.82
N SER A 363 -10.30 21.66 14.83
CA SER A 363 -11.42 22.54 15.18
C SER A 363 -12.61 22.34 14.24
N LEU A 364 -12.37 22.26 12.92
CA LEU A 364 -13.41 22.05 11.92
C LEU A 364 -14.07 20.66 12.07
N CYS A 365 -13.28 19.62 12.37
CA CYS A 365 -13.78 18.28 12.67
C CYS A 365 -14.64 18.26 13.94
N ALA A 366 -14.14 18.83 15.05
CA ALA A 366 -14.86 18.91 16.32
C ALA A 366 -16.18 19.68 16.19
N LEU A 367 -16.20 20.73 15.37
CA LEU A 367 -17.39 21.51 15.08
C LEU A 367 -18.42 20.72 14.28
N THR A 368 -17.96 19.98 13.28
CA THR A 368 -18.80 19.07 12.49
C THR A 368 -19.32 17.92 13.35
N ALA A 369 -18.56 17.42 14.31
CA ALA A 369 -19.02 16.40 15.27
C ALA A 369 -20.02 16.96 16.30
N SER A 370 -19.96 18.26 16.60
CA SER A 370 -20.88 18.93 17.54
C SER A 370 -22.26 19.18 16.92
N HIS A 371 -22.30 19.66 15.67
CA HIS A 371 -23.54 19.90 14.91
C HIS A 371 -23.54 19.14 13.56
N PRO A 372 -23.70 17.81 13.60
CA PRO A 372 -23.43 16.96 12.45
C PRO A 372 -24.41 17.09 11.29
N ARG A 373 -25.63 17.61 11.51
CA ARG A 373 -26.61 17.71 10.42
C ARG A 373 -26.36 18.96 9.58
N GLU A 374 -26.22 20.10 10.23
CA GLU A 374 -26.11 21.41 9.59
C GLU A 374 -24.73 21.63 8.98
N CYS A 375 -23.67 21.32 9.72
CA CYS A 375 -22.29 21.47 9.24
C CYS A 375 -21.99 20.51 8.08
N ALA A 376 -22.39 19.24 8.18
CA ALA A 376 -22.15 18.26 7.11
C ALA A 376 -22.93 18.59 5.84
N PHE A 377 -24.19 19.03 5.98
CA PHE A 377 -25.01 19.45 4.85
C PHE A 377 -24.40 20.66 4.13
N TYR A 378 -23.93 21.65 4.89
CA TYR A 378 -23.20 22.81 4.34
C TYR A 378 -21.95 22.36 3.57
N LEU A 379 -21.04 21.64 4.24
CA LEU A 379 -19.77 21.17 3.65
C LEU A 379 -19.99 20.32 2.39
N GLY A 380 -20.98 19.42 2.41
CA GLY A 380 -21.32 18.58 1.26
C GLY A 380 -21.83 19.37 0.05
N GLY A 381 -22.51 20.51 0.27
CA GLY A 381 -22.90 21.44 -0.79
C GLY A 381 -21.72 22.22 -1.36
N GLU A 382 -20.90 22.80 -0.49
CA GLU A 382 -19.73 23.60 -0.87
C GLU A 382 -18.70 22.81 -1.68
N PHE A 383 -18.61 21.49 -1.46
CA PHE A 383 -17.71 20.61 -2.21
C PHE A 383 -17.86 20.75 -3.73
N PHE A 384 -19.03 21.11 -4.26
CA PHE A 384 -19.27 21.24 -5.70
C PHE A 384 -19.29 22.68 -6.22
N GLU A 385 -19.17 23.67 -5.34
CA GLU A 385 -19.25 25.09 -5.71
C GLU A 385 -18.04 25.56 -6.53
N ARG A 386 -18.17 26.70 -7.21
CA ARG A 386 -17.15 27.20 -8.16
C ARG A 386 -15.90 27.74 -7.48
N ASN A 387 -16.04 28.33 -6.29
CA ASN A 387 -15.02 29.16 -5.67
C ASN A 387 -14.12 28.39 -4.69
N TYR A 388 -13.82 27.12 -5.00
CA TYR A 388 -13.00 26.26 -4.13
C TYR A 388 -11.82 25.64 -4.87
N THR A 389 -10.67 25.71 -4.21
CA THR A 389 -9.44 25.04 -4.65
C THR A 389 -9.50 23.53 -4.40
N MET A 390 -8.65 22.76 -5.08
CA MET A 390 -8.54 21.31 -4.84
C MET A 390 -8.10 20.99 -3.41
N LYS A 391 -7.27 21.84 -2.78
CA LYS A 391 -6.89 21.70 -1.37
C LYS A 391 -8.14 21.77 -0.48
N GLN A 392 -8.98 22.77 -0.66
CA GLN A 392 -10.21 22.94 0.14
C GLN A 392 -11.23 21.82 -0.11
N ARG A 393 -11.40 21.35 -1.35
CA ARG A 393 -12.29 20.20 -1.63
C ARG A 393 -11.82 18.93 -0.92
N LYS A 394 -10.51 18.70 -0.88
CA LYS A 394 -9.93 17.58 -0.11
C LYS A 394 -10.08 17.80 1.40
N ASP A 395 -9.92 19.03 1.88
CA ASP A 395 -10.12 19.39 3.28
C ASP A 395 -11.58 19.09 3.71
N ILE A 396 -12.57 19.47 2.89
CA ILE A 396 -14.00 19.14 3.11
C ILE A 396 -14.20 17.64 3.27
N LEU A 397 -13.68 16.81 2.36
CA LEU A 397 -13.84 15.36 2.44
C LEU A 397 -13.14 14.79 3.68
N HIS A 398 -11.96 15.31 4.02
CA HIS A 398 -11.22 14.88 5.21
C HIS A 398 -12.00 15.21 6.49
N THR A 399 -12.49 16.44 6.63
CA THR A 399 -13.30 16.88 7.77
C THR A 399 -14.54 16.01 7.93
N LEU A 400 -15.31 15.81 6.85
CA LEU A 400 -16.52 14.98 6.91
C LEU A 400 -16.18 13.53 7.30
N GLY A 401 -15.09 12.99 6.77
CA GLY A 401 -14.61 11.64 7.10
C GLY A 401 -14.23 11.49 8.57
N GLN A 402 -13.41 12.40 9.11
CA GLN A 402 -12.99 12.37 10.51
C GLN A 402 -14.15 12.58 11.47
N ALA A 403 -15.04 13.53 11.18
CA ALA A 403 -16.23 13.76 12.00
C ALA A 403 -17.15 12.52 12.01
N ALA A 404 -17.34 11.86 10.87
CA ALA A 404 -18.12 10.62 10.80
C ALA A 404 -17.50 9.48 11.63
N ILE A 405 -16.18 9.36 11.64
CA ILE A 405 -15.45 8.40 12.48
C ILE A 405 -15.66 8.71 13.96
N GLU A 406 -15.50 9.97 14.37
CA GLU A 406 -15.71 10.43 15.75
C GLU A 406 -17.14 10.15 16.23
N LEU A 407 -18.15 10.47 15.42
CA LEU A 407 -19.58 10.24 15.71
C LEU A 407 -19.95 8.75 15.79
N SER A 408 -19.18 7.89 15.13
CA SER A 408 -19.37 6.43 15.18
C SER A 408 -18.80 5.79 16.46
N GLY A 409 -17.95 6.52 17.20
CA GLY A 409 -17.22 6.02 18.36
C GLY A 409 -15.97 5.19 18.03
N GLU A 410 -15.55 5.16 16.75
CA GLU A 410 -14.29 4.56 16.31
C GLU A 410 -13.13 5.56 16.48
N SER A 411 -12.02 5.17 17.10
CA SER A 411 -10.86 6.06 17.19
C SER A 411 -9.92 5.89 15.99
N PRO A 412 -9.33 6.97 15.43
CA PRO A 412 -8.45 6.90 14.26
C PRO A 412 -7.14 6.08 14.42
N GLN A 413 -6.78 5.66 15.64
CA GLN A 413 -5.44 5.12 15.97
C GLN A 413 -5.39 3.77 16.71
N SER A 414 -6.44 2.93 16.68
CA SER A 414 -6.38 1.63 17.37
C SER A 414 -6.55 0.45 16.41
N ASN A 415 -5.44 -0.06 15.87
CA ASN A 415 -5.34 -1.37 15.19
C ASN A 415 -5.54 -2.58 16.15
N SER A 416 -6.15 -2.37 17.31
CA SER A 416 -6.53 -3.43 18.24
C SER A 416 -8.04 -3.63 18.21
N LEU A 417 -8.48 -4.63 17.44
CA LEU A 417 -9.86 -5.11 17.31
C LEU A 417 -10.59 -5.28 18.66
N LYS A 418 -9.86 -5.56 19.75
CA LYS A 418 -10.42 -5.74 21.10
C LYS A 418 -10.81 -4.43 21.78
N SER A 419 -10.12 -3.32 21.49
CA SER A 419 -10.42 -2.00 22.10
C SER A 419 -11.59 -1.28 21.41
N CYS A 420 -11.79 -1.51 20.10
CA CYS A 420 -12.89 -0.95 19.32
C CYS A 420 -14.23 -1.61 19.66
N GLN A 421 -14.24 -2.93 19.91
CA GLN A 421 -15.44 -3.67 20.29
C GLN A 421 -15.97 -3.27 21.67
N LEU A 422 -15.09 -2.98 22.64
CA LEU A 422 -15.49 -2.54 23.97
C LEU A 422 -16.08 -1.12 23.95
N ARG A 423 -15.52 -0.19 23.16
CA ARG A 423 -16.06 1.18 22.99
C ARG A 423 -17.41 1.21 22.26
N ARG A 424 -17.61 0.37 21.22
CA ARG A 424 -18.91 0.21 20.53
C ARG A 424 -20.05 -0.20 21.47
N ALA A 425 -19.74 -0.87 22.58
CA ALA A 425 -20.74 -1.29 23.56
C ALA A 425 -21.14 -0.21 24.57
N LEU A 426 -20.39 0.90 24.66
CA LEU A 426 -20.52 1.91 25.70
C LEU A 426 -21.07 3.26 25.23
N GLN A 427 -21.04 3.57 23.92
CA GLN A 427 -21.62 4.81 23.38
C GLN A 427 -22.54 4.57 22.17
N PRO A 428 -23.70 5.27 22.10
CA PRO A 428 -24.60 5.17 20.96
C PRO A 428 -23.93 5.76 19.72
N ASN A 429 -24.07 5.07 18.59
CA ASN A 429 -23.56 5.56 17.30
C ASN A 429 -24.45 6.70 16.80
N VAL A 430 -24.05 7.94 17.09
CA VAL A 430 -24.78 9.18 16.75
C VAL A 430 -24.78 9.41 15.23
N MET A 431 -23.80 8.86 14.51
CA MET A 431 -23.72 8.95 13.05
C MET A 431 -25.00 8.44 12.37
N LYS A 432 -25.70 7.45 12.95
CA LYS A 432 -26.95 6.91 12.38
C LYS A 432 -28.03 7.97 12.12
N GLU A 433 -28.12 8.98 12.98
CA GLU A 433 -29.12 10.04 12.87
C GLU A 433 -28.72 11.14 11.89
N ALA A 434 -27.42 11.30 11.64
CA ALA A 434 -26.88 12.34 10.77
C ALA A 434 -26.40 11.83 9.40
N ALA A 435 -26.28 10.51 9.20
CA ALA A 435 -25.62 9.91 8.04
C ALA A 435 -26.15 10.40 6.68
N GLY A 436 -27.46 10.65 6.58
CA GLY A 436 -28.05 11.18 5.35
C GLY A 436 -27.51 12.57 4.97
N PHE A 437 -27.19 13.42 5.94
CA PHE A 437 -26.66 14.76 5.72
C PHE A 437 -25.19 14.76 5.28
N PHE A 438 -24.44 13.72 5.64
CA PHE A 438 -23.07 13.50 5.15
C PHE A 438 -23.07 12.92 3.73
N PHE A 439 -23.96 11.97 3.46
CA PHE A 439 -23.90 11.13 2.27
C PHE A 439 -24.65 11.70 1.05
N PHE A 440 -25.91 12.12 1.22
CA PHE A 440 -26.75 12.44 0.06
C PHE A 440 -26.39 13.74 -0.67
N PRO A 441 -25.93 14.83 -0.01
CA PRO A 441 -25.45 16.01 -0.72
C PRO A 441 -24.31 15.67 -1.69
N LEU A 442 -23.38 14.80 -1.24
CA LEU A 442 -22.26 14.32 -2.03
C LEU A 442 -22.70 13.47 -3.21
N VAL A 443 -23.51 12.44 -2.99
CA VAL A 443 -23.99 11.57 -4.09
C VAL A 443 -24.76 12.36 -5.13
N ARG A 444 -25.70 13.21 -4.70
CA ARG A 444 -26.47 14.06 -5.62
C ARG A 444 -25.53 14.95 -6.43
N GLY A 445 -24.52 15.53 -5.80
CA GLY A 445 -23.58 16.37 -6.50
C GLY A 445 -22.77 15.63 -7.56
N VAL A 446 -22.38 14.36 -7.36
CA VAL A 446 -21.67 13.58 -8.40
C VAL A 446 -22.53 13.36 -9.64
N THR A 447 -23.84 13.18 -9.47
CA THR A 447 -24.76 12.96 -10.59
C THR A 447 -25.03 14.22 -11.43
N GLU A 448 -24.67 15.39 -10.93
CA GLU A 448 -24.86 16.68 -11.60
C GLU A 448 -23.60 17.06 -12.39
N SER A 449 -23.72 17.18 -13.72
CA SER A 449 -22.62 17.64 -14.57
C SER A 449 -22.30 19.12 -14.31
N ARG A 450 -21.03 19.44 -14.02
CA ARG A 450 -20.55 20.81 -13.79
C ARG A 450 -19.30 21.09 -14.63
N PRO A 451 -19.27 22.19 -15.39
CA PRO A 451 -18.16 22.47 -16.32
C PRO A 451 -16.84 22.86 -15.62
N HIS A 452 -16.89 23.28 -14.35
CA HIS A 452 -15.72 23.69 -13.58
C HIS A 452 -15.13 22.57 -12.71
N LEU A 453 -15.73 21.38 -12.72
CA LEU A 453 -15.30 20.24 -11.91
C LEU A 453 -15.45 18.96 -12.74
N ASP A 454 -14.34 18.53 -13.32
CA ASP A 454 -14.29 17.41 -14.26
C ASP A 454 -13.82 16.15 -13.53
N LEU A 455 -14.75 15.56 -12.75
CA LEU A 455 -14.48 14.41 -11.89
C LEU A 455 -14.06 13.14 -12.65
N LEU A 456 -14.32 13.04 -13.95
CA LEU A 456 -14.01 11.83 -14.73
C LEU A 456 -12.64 11.89 -15.40
N ASP A 457 -12.17 13.08 -15.78
CA ASP A 457 -10.86 13.26 -16.40
C ASP A 457 -9.91 14.04 -15.47
N ALA A 458 -9.93 15.38 -15.52
CA ALA A 458 -8.92 16.20 -14.87
C ALA A 458 -8.88 16.06 -13.33
N ASP A 459 -10.04 15.86 -12.70
CA ASP A 459 -10.21 15.81 -11.25
C ASP A 459 -10.44 14.38 -10.73
N ARG A 460 -10.00 13.35 -11.48
CA ARG A 460 -10.22 11.93 -11.14
C ARG A 460 -9.83 11.52 -9.71
N HIS A 461 -8.73 12.06 -9.18
CA HIS A 461 -8.28 11.71 -7.83
C HIS A 461 -9.28 12.20 -6.77
N LEU A 462 -9.93 13.33 -7.03
CA LEU A 462 -10.97 13.85 -6.16
C LEU A 462 -12.23 12.97 -6.20
N LEU A 463 -12.57 12.42 -7.36
CA LEU A 463 -13.63 11.40 -7.47
C LEU A 463 -13.27 10.13 -6.69
N CYS A 464 -12.03 9.65 -6.77
CA CYS A 464 -11.57 8.50 -6.00
C CYS A 464 -11.68 8.75 -4.48
N ASP A 465 -11.22 9.92 -4.00
CA ASP A 465 -11.33 10.31 -2.59
C ASP A 465 -12.80 10.42 -2.15
N LEU A 466 -13.66 10.99 -3.00
CA LEU A 466 -15.10 11.10 -2.76
C LEU A 466 -15.77 9.73 -2.63
N LEU A 467 -15.48 8.79 -3.53
CA LEU A 467 -16.02 7.42 -3.47
C LEU A 467 -15.60 6.69 -2.19
N ARG A 468 -14.33 6.84 -1.77
CA ARG A 468 -13.83 6.27 -0.52
C ARG A 468 -14.51 6.89 0.70
N THR A 469 -14.73 8.19 0.70
CA THR A 469 -15.45 8.90 1.76
C THR A 469 -16.92 8.48 1.85
N LEU A 470 -17.60 8.29 0.72
CA LEU A 470 -18.95 7.72 0.68
C LEU A 470 -19.00 6.29 1.24
N GLY A 471 -18.03 5.45 0.87
CA GLY A 471 -17.87 4.11 1.44
C GLY A 471 -17.61 4.12 2.95
N LEU A 472 -16.77 5.04 3.42
CA LEU A 472 -16.54 5.27 4.85
C LEU A 472 -17.85 5.56 5.58
N PHE A 473 -18.70 6.48 5.08
CA PHE A 473 -19.98 6.80 5.72
C PHE A 473 -20.90 5.58 5.83
N VAL A 474 -21.00 4.79 4.77
CA VAL A 474 -21.79 3.56 4.77
C VAL A 474 -21.29 2.58 5.84
N ARG A 475 -19.97 2.40 5.94
CA ARG A 475 -19.32 1.51 6.91
C ARG A 475 -19.51 1.98 8.36
N VAL A 476 -19.20 3.23 8.68
CA VAL A 476 -19.22 3.75 10.07
C VAL A 476 -20.64 3.96 10.61
N THR A 477 -21.63 4.12 9.73
CA THR A 477 -23.05 4.15 10.14
C THR A 477 -23.49 2.78 10.70
N GLY A 478 -22.86 1.70 10.27
CA GLY A 478 -23.19 0.33 10.69
C GLY A 478 -24.61 -0.08 10.28
N GLN A 479 -25.17 -1.11 10.90
CA GLN A 479 -26.50 -1.63 10.51
C GLN A 479 -27.63 -0.68 10.93
N SER A 480 -28.36 -0.15 9.95
CA SER A 480 -29.54 0.71 10.12
C SER A 480 -30.36 0.79 8.82
N GLU A 481 -31.60 1.28 8.87
CA GLU A 481 -32.44 1.47 7.67
C GLU A 481 -31.81 2.47 6.68
N ILE A 482 -31.20 3.55 7.19
CA ILE A 482 -30.56 4.57 6.35
C ILE A 482 -29.31 4.01 5.64
N THR A 483 -28.58 3.09 6.27
CA THR A 483 -27.43 2.39 5.68
C THR A 483 -27.83 1.61 4.43
N THR A 484 -28.99 0.93 4.46
CA THR A 484 -29.50 0.20 3.29
C THR A 484 -29.75 1.15 2.11
N LYS A 485 -30.34 2.32 2.37
CA LYS A 485 -30.58 3.34 1.33
C LYS A 485 -29.27 3.90 0.78
N MET A 486 -28.32 4.24 1.65
CA MET A 486 -27.01 4.73 1.25
C MET A 486 -26.22 3.70 0.45
N ALA A 487 -26.22 2.44 0.89
CA ALA A 487 -25.57 1.34 0.18
C ALA A 487 -26.14 1.15 -1.23
N GLY A 488 -27.46 1.23 -1.40
CA GLY A 488 -28.10 1.17 -2.72
C GLY A 488 -27.63 2.29 -3.65
N CYS A 489 -27.65 3.53 -3.17
CA CYS A 489 -27.15 4.66 -3.96
C CYS A 489 -25.65 4.54 -4.29
N LEU A 490 -24.83 3.99 -3.36
CA LEU A 490 -23.41 3.77 -3.61
C LEU A 490 -23.19 2.66 -4.65
N LEU A 491 -23.99 1.59 -4.62
CA LEU A 491 -23.97 0.53 -5.63
C LEU A 491 -24.31 1.10 -7.01
N GLU A 492 -25.41 1.87 -7.14
CA GLU A 492 -25.79 2.50 -8.41
C GLU A 492 -24.70 3.45 -8.94
N LEU A 493 -24.12 4.27 -8.06
CA LEU A 493 -23.06 5.20 -8.44
C LEU A 493 -21.81 4.46 -8.92
N THR A 494 -21.30 3.50 -8.14
CA THR A 494 -20.12 2.71 -8.51
C THR A 494 -20.38 1.86 -9.75
N TRP A 495 -21.60 1.36 -9.94
CA TRP A 495 -22.02 0.65 -11.14
C TRP A 495 -21.88 1.53 -12.38
N SER A 496 -22.28 2.80 -12.30
CA SER A 496 -22.15 3.76 -13.42
C SER A 496 -20.69 4.08 -13.80
N LEU A 497 -19.75 3.94 -12.85
CA LEU A 497 -18.33 4.27 -12.99
C LEU A 497 -17.44 3.04 -13.28
N ARG A 498 -18.01 1.83 -13.34
CA ARG A 498 -17.25 0.57 -13.39
C ARG A 498 -16.40 0.36 -14.66
N VAL A 499 -16.76 1.01 -15.77
CA VAL A 499 -16.13 0.81 -17.09
C VAL A 499 -15.01 1.84 -17.35
N GLN A 500 -14.64 2.63 -16.35
CA GLN A 500 -13.60 3.65 -16.52
C GLN A 500 -12.23 3.00 -16.80
N ASN A 501 -11.48 3.60 -17.72
CA ASN A 501 -10.16 3.09 -18.14
C ASN A 501 -9.09 3.28 -17.05
N ASP A 502 -9.31 4.22 -16.15
CA ASP A 502 -8.39 4.54 -15.06
C ASP A 502 -8.46 3.47 -13.95
N PRO A 503 -7.34 2.80 -13.60
CA PRO A 503 -7.33 1.77 -12.57
C PRO A 503 -7.64 2.33 -11.18
N GLU A 504 -7.34 3.59 -10.89
CA GLU A 504 -7.59 4.21 -9.60
C GLU A 504 -9.08 4.46 -9.37
N ILE A 505 -9.82 4.88 -10.42
CA ILE A 505 -11.28 5.00 -10.36
C ILE A 505 -11.92 3.62 -10.18
N ARG A 506 -11.46 2.60 -10.93
CA ARG A 506 -11.96 1.22 -10.76
C ARG A 506 -11.68 0.69 -9.35
N GLY A 507 -10.49 0.92 -8.81
CA GLY A 507 -10.13 0.53 -7.44
C GLY A 507 -11.02 1.21 -6.40
N ALA A 508 -11.24 2.52 -6.52
CA ALA A 508 -12.14 3.26 -5.64
C ALA A 508 -13.60 2.78 -5.74
N CYS A 509 -14.06 2.39 -6.94
CA CYS A 509 -15.38 1.76 -7.10
C CYS A 509 -15.46 0.42 -6.36
N LEU A 510 -14.44 -0.44 -6.48
CA LEU A 510 -14.39 -1.73 -5.78
C LEU A 510 -14.34 -1.55 -4.25
N GLU A 511 -13.63 -0.55 -3.74
CA GLU A 511 -13.62 -0.19 -2.31
C GLU A 511 -14.98 0.30 -1.81
N GLY A 512 -15.66 1.13 -2.60
CA GLY A 512 -17.03 1.57 -2.34
C GLY A 512 -18.01 0.40 -2.31
N LEU A 513 -17.93 -0.50 -3.30
CA LEU A 513 -18.69 -1.74 -3.34
C LEU A 513 -18.43 -2.60 -2.09
N SER A 514 -17.17 -2.76 -1.67
CA SER A 514 -16.83 -3.51 -0.44
C SER A 514 -17.51 -2.94 0.78
N SER A 515 -17.46 -1.62 0.93
CA SER A 515 -18.09 -0.93 2.06
C SER A 515 -19.61 -1.13 2.07
N ALA A 516 -20.26 -1.09 0.90
CA ALA A 516 -21.69 -1.34 0.78
C ALA A 516 -22.08 -2.79 1.13
N LEU A 517 -21.34 -3.78 0.64
CA LEU A 517 -21.61 -5.21 0.88
C LEU A 517 -21.29 -5.66 2.32
N GLU A 518 -20.36 -4.99 3.00
CA GLU A 518 -20.01 -5.25 4.39
C GLU A 518 -21.02 -4.62 5.38
N ALA A 519 -21.56 -3.44 5.05
CA ALA A 519 -22.46 -2.71 5.95
C ALA A 519 -23.90 -3.25 5.96
N VAL A 520 -24.33 -3.91 4.88
CA VAL A 520 -25.70 -4.42 4.72
C VAL A 520 -25.77 -5.92 5.04
N PRO A 521 -26.75 -6.39 5.82
CA PRO A 521 -26.98 -7.81 6.04
C PRO A 521 -27.32 -8.58 4.75
N ASP A 522 -26.84 -9.83 4.65
CA ASP A 522 -27.02 -10.73 3.49
C ASP A 522 -28.49 -10.89 3.08
N THR A 523 -29.39 -10.88 4.06
CA THR A 523 -30.84 -11.00 3.85
C THR A 523 -31.43 -9.85 3.04
N VAL A 524 -30.81 -8.66 3.11
CA VAL A 524 -31.29 -7.44 2.46
C VAL A 524 -30.50 -7.15 1.18
N LEU A 525 -29.25 -7.59 1.11
CA LEU A 525 -28.31 -7.31 0.02
C LEU A 525 -28.84 -7.73 -1.36
N LEU A 526 -29.46 -8.91 -1.45
CA LEU A 526 -30.02 -9.43 -2.70
C LEU A 526 -31.37 -8.79 -3.09
N SER A 527 -32.05 -8.16 -2.13
CA SER A 527 -33.27 -7.39 -2.37
C SER A 527 -33.01 -5.94 -2.78
N LEU A 528 -31.78 -5.46 -2.55
CA LEU A 528 -31.39 -4.08 -2.72
C LEU A 528 -31.35 -3.69 -4.21
N VAL A 529 -30.64 -4.48 -5.03
CA VAL A 529 -30.62 -4.32 -6.49
C VAL A 529 -30.45 -5.67 -7.21
N PRO A 530 -31.49 -6.52 -7.28
CA PRO A 530 -31.37 -7.91 -7.73
C PRO A 530 -30.85 -8.09 -9.16
N GLY A 531 -31.18 -7.18 -10.08
CA GLY A 531 -30.67 -7.20 -11.46
C GLY A 531 -29.17 -6.91 -11.53
N GLU A 532 -28.72 -5.89 -10.81
CA GLU A 532 -27.32 -5.49 -10.79
C GLU A 532 -26.43 -6.49 -10.05
N MET A 533 -26.94 -7.25 -9.08
CA MET A 533 -26.11 -8.22 -8.33
C MET A 533 -25.60 -9.39 -9.18
N MET A 534 -26.39 -9.88 -10.14
CA MET A 534 -25.94 -10.95 -11.05
C MET A 534 -24.93 -10.42 -12.07
N GLU A 535 -25.18 -9.22 -12.60
CA GLU A 535 -24.25 -8.53 -13.50
C GLU A 535 -22.95 -8.16 -12.77
N LEU A 536 -23.04 -7.75 -11.49
CA LEU A 536 -21.91 -7.44 -10.63
C LEU A 536 -21.04 -8.66 -10.41
N ARG A 537 -21.64 -9.83 -10.15
CA ARG A 537 -20.91 -11.10 -10.02
C ARG A 537 -20.13 -11.42 -11.31
N GLN A 538 -20.78 -11.25 -12.47
CA GLN A 538 -20.11 -11.48 -13.76
C GLN A 538 -18.99 -10.47 -14.01
N TRP A 539 -19.24 -9.19 -13.72
CA TRP A 539 -18.24 -8.14 -13.87
C TRP A 539 -17.03 -8.36 -12.97
N LEU A 540 -17.22 -8.73 -11.71
CA LEU A 540 -16.12 -9.05 -10.78
C LEU A 540 -15.27 -10.23 -11.27
N ALA A 541 -15.89 -11.25 -11.88
CA ALA A 541 -15.15 -12.36 -12.48
C ALA A 541 -14.30 -11.90 -13.69
N VAL A 542 -14.83 -11.00 -14.52
CA VAL A 542 -14.08 -10.40 -15.63
C VAL A 542 -12.94 -9.52 -15.11
N THR A 543 -13.21 -8.66 -14.12
CA THR A 543 -12.20 -7.79 -13.49
C THR A 543 -11.08 -8.61 -12.84
N LEU A 544 -11.42 -9.68 -12.13
CA LEU A 544 -10.44 -10.60 -11.55
C LEU A 544 -9.49 -11.22 -12.60
N GLN A 545 -10.01 -11.54 -13.78
CA GLN A 545 -9.25 -12.22 -14.84
C GLN A 545 -8.54 -11.29 -15.82
N GLN A 546 -9.08 -10.09 -16.05
CA GLN A 546 -8.70 -9.24 -17.19
C GLN A 546 -8.25 -7.83 -16.80
N ASP A 547 -8.45 -7.41 -15.55
CA ASP A 547 -7.96 -6.10 -15.12
C ASP A 547 -6.42 -6.09 -15.12
N ARG A 548 -5.83 -4.98 -15.57
CA ARG A 548 -4.38 -4.80 -15.65
C ARG A 548 -3.77 -4.44 -14.30
N ASP A 549 -4.59 -3.97 -13.37
CA ASP A 549 -4.17 -3.53 -12.05
C ASP A 549 -4.39 -4.63 -11.00
N ARG A 550 -3.33 -4.99 -10.28
CA ARG A 550 -3.34 -6.08 -9.29
C ARG A 550 -4.23 -5.77 -8.10
N ARG A 551 -4.31 -4.50 -7.66
CA ARG A 551 -5.19 -4.10 -6.55
C ARG A 551 -6.64 -4.27 -6.94
N CYS A 552 -7.02 -3.88 -8.17
CA CYS A 552 -8.36 -4.12 -8.70
C CYS A 552 -8.70 -5.63 -8.77
N GLN A 553 -7.77 -6.48 -9.21
CA GLN A 553 -7.97 -7.94 -9.20
C GLN A 553 -8.23 -8.48 -7.79
N LEU A 554 -7.41 -8.09 -6.80
CA LEU A 554 -7.54 -8.56 -5.42
C LEU A 554 -8.86 -8.11 -4.77
N LEU A 555 -9.23 -6.84 -4.97
CA LEU A 555 -10.52 -6.31 -4.49
C LEU A 555 -11.69 -7.02 -5.21
N ALA A 556 -11.55 -7.34 -6.49
CA ALA A 556 -12.57 -8.10 -7.21
C ALA A 556 -12.72 -9.53 -6.68
N ALA A 557 -11.61 -10.21 -6.34
CA ALA A 557 -11.64 -11.52 -5.69
C ALA A 557 -12.36 -11.46 -4.33
N LYS A 558 -12.03 -10.45 -3.52
CA LYS A 558 -12.67 -10.19 -2.22
C LYS A 558 -14.18 -10.13 -2.34
N LEU A 559 -14.64 -9.27 -3.25
CA LEU A 559 -16.06 -9.02 -3.46
C LEU A 559 -16.78 -10.24 -4.05
N ALA A 560 -16.14 -10.93 -4.99
CA ALA A 560 -16.71 -12.14 -5.61
C ALA A 560 -16.98 -13.23 -4.56
N LEU A 561 -16.04 -13.47 -3.63
CA LEU A 561 -16.21 -14.42 -2.54
C LEU A 561 -17.34 -14.04 -1.58
N ARG A 562 -17.41 -12.75 -1.24
CA ARG A 562 -18.45 -12.23 -0.37
C ARG A 562 -19.84 -12.42 -0.99
N LEU A 563 -19.98 -12.15 -2.28
CA LEU A 563 -21.21 -12.35 -3.03
C LEU A 563 -21.55 -13.83 -3.18
N ASP A 564 -20.58 -14.68 -3.51
CA ASP A 564 -20.80 -16.13 -3.65
C ASP A 564 -21.32 -16.76 -2.34
N ARG A 565 -20.78 -16.34 -1.19
CA ARG A 565 -21.30 -16.74 0.14
C ARG A 565 -22.75 -16.29 0.34
N CYS A 566 -23.06 -15.04 0.00
CA CYS A 566 -24.41 -14.49 0.10
C CYS A 566 -25.41 -15.26 -0.77
N PHE A 567 -25.01 -15.69 -1.98
CA PHE A 567 -25.84 -16.52 -2.86
C PHE A 567 -25.96 -17.96 -2.36
N ALA A 568 -24.90 -18.56 -1.81
CA ALA A 568 -24.90 -19.93 -1.31
C ALA A 568 -25.82 -20.11 -0.09
N ASP A 569 -25.79 -19.16 0.86
CA ASP A 569 -26.64 -19.17 2.05
C ASP A 569 -28.14 -19.06 1.68
N MET A 570 -28.48 -18.46 0.54
CA MET A 570 -29.86 -18.36 0.02
C MET A 570 -30.36 -19.63 -0.69
N ILE A 571 -29.49 -20.35 -1.41
CA ILE A 571 -29.86 -21.57 -2.17
C ILE A 571 -29.93 -22.80 -1.23
N GLY A 572 -29.46 -22.68 0.01
CA GLY A 572 -29.44 -23.80 0.96
C GLY A 572 -28.44 -24.89 0.56
N LEU A 573 -27.41 -24.54 -0.23
CA LEU A 573 -26.36 -25.47 -0.60
C LEU A 573 -25.46 -25.74 0.62
N PRO A 574 -25.06 -26.99 0.87
CA PRO A 574 -24.26 -27.33 2.04
C PRO A 574 -22.93 -26.59 1.99
N LYS A 575 -22.57 -25.94 3.09
CA LYS A 575 -21.27 -25.27 3.28
C LYS A 575 -20.17 -26.30 3.03
N SER A 576 -19.48 -26.20 1.90
CA SER A 576 -18.34 -27.06 1.61
C SER A 576 -17.29 -26.83 2.70
N SER A 577 -17.01 -27.92 3.41
CA SER A 577 -16.16 -28.01 4.61
C SER A 577 -14.71 -27.65 4.32
#